data_AF-A0A3M5TUM9-F1
#
_entry.id   AF-A0A3M5TUM9-F1
#
_cell.length_a   1.000
_cell.length_b   1.000
_cell.length_c   1.000
_cell.angle_alpha   90.00
_cell.angle_beta   90.00
_cell.angle_gamma   90.00
#
_symmetry.space_group_name_H-M   'P 1'
#
loop_
_entity.id
_entity.type
_entity.pdbx_description
1 polymer ?
#
loop_
_entity_poly.entity_id
_entity_poly.type
_entity_poly.pdbx_seq_one_letter_code
_entity_poly.pdbx_strand_id
1 'polypeptide(L)'
;MLRSDNDADKERFRSLLIESIIMHPSLNHLSPDKKKSLIGFLTEQKDGLIVLDKSDTQIRLRALTKAASDAKRLAHSLTLLNKHDIDVFNLTNSDKSDLSERTTNLKKMAQELETIAQHRVEDTSNYARKARMLRALYAWPLITKLQEYEISTTIRNDFASTSAYVQPNESVQYLPDVQGNATAAMRCIMLALHSSNSKNLDWSLTVSLIKLGKPLVEQTVIQTKALLKVKEIMTPYVNQLHYAMSLTVDALETHTDDKQYSNISDRQNQPQPTRKPRAVDN
;
A
#
# COMPACT_ATOMS: atom_id res chain seq x y z
N MET A 1 8.47 21.23 -4.56
CA MET A 1 7.92 20.82 -3.24
C MET A 1 6.73 21.74 -2.99
N LEU A 2 5.55 21.20 -2.72
CA LEU A 2 4.31 21.99 -2.56
C LEU A 2 3.87 21.87 -1.10
N ARG A 3 4.25 22.86 -0.29
CA ARG A 3 3.89 23.02 1.12
C ARG A 3 3.22 24.39 1.19
N SER A 4 2.06 24.51 1.81
CA SER A 4 1.62 25.79 2.37
C SER A 4 1.86 25.65 3.86
N ASP A 5 2.70 26.49 4.45
CA ASP A 5 2.85 26.56 5.91
C ASP A 5 1.91 27.63 6.50
N ASN A 6 1.15 28.34 5.66
CA ASN A 6 0.14 29.33 6.06
C ASN A 6 -1.24 28.69 6.22
N ASP A 7 -1.74 28.63 7.45
CA ASP A 7 -3.04 28.03 7.76
C ASP A 7 -4.22 28.80 7.15
N ALA A 8 -4.11 30.11 6.95
CA ALA A 8 -5.15 30.90 6.29
C ALA A 8 -5.34 30.50 4.82
N ASP A 9 -4.25 30.21 4.10
CA ASP A 9 -4.31 29.80 2.70
C ASP A 9 -4.85 28.37 2.55
N LYS A 10 -4.51 27.48 3.49
CA LYS A 10 -5.07 26.12 3.56
C LYS A 10 -6.58 26.15 3.78
N GLU A 11 -7.06 26.94 4.74
CA GLU A 11 -8.50 27.06 5.02
C GLU A 11 -9.26 27.70 3.86
N ARG A 12 -8.67 28.69 3.19
CA ARG A 12 -9.25 29.29 1.99
C ARG A 12 -9.34 28.27 0.85
N PHE A 13 -8.28 27.50 0.61
CA PHE A 13 -8.28 26.43 -0.38
C PHE A 13 -9.30 25.33 -0.05
N ARG A 14 -9.36 24.89 1.21
CA ARG A 14 -10.37 23.93 1.69
C ARG A 14 -11.78 24.43 1.41
N SER A 15 -12.06 25.68 1.73
CA SER A 15 -13.38 26.30 1.53
C SER A 15 -13.75 26.34 0.04
N LEU A 16 -12.84 26.81 -0.82
CA LEU A 16 -13.03 26.82 -2.27
C LEU A 16 -13.23 25.40 -2.83
N LEU A 17 -12.48 24.43 -2.33
CA LEU A 17 -12.58 23.05 -2.78
C LEU A 17 -13.93 22.43 -2.40
N ILE A 18 -14.41 22.66 -1.17
CA ILE A 18 -15.74 22.22 -0.71
C ILE A 18 -16.84 22.85 -1.57
N GLU A 19 -16.78 24.17 -1.78
CA GLU A 19 -17.73 24.87 -2.64
C GLU A 19 -17.73 24.30 -4.06
N SER A 20 -16.54 24.08 -4.63
CA SER A 20 -16.37 23.52 -5.97
C SER A 20 -16.91 22.09 -6.12
N ILE A 21 -16.97 21.31 -5.03
CA ILE A 21 -17.59 19.98 -5.01
C ILE A 21 -19.10 20.14 -4.94
N ILE A 22 -19.61 20.90 -3.97
CA ILE A 22 -21.06 21.09 -3.75
C ILE A 22 -21.75 21.63 -5.01
N MET A 23 -21.10 22.57 -5.71
CA MET A 23 -21.62 23.22 -6.92
C MET A 23 -21.29 22.47 -8.22
N HIS A 24 -20.59 21.33 -8.17
CA HIS A 24 -20.21 20.61 -9.38
C HIS A 24 -21.46 20.04 -10.09
N PRO A 25 -21.67 20.31 -11.39
CA PRO A 25 -22.90 19.91 -12.10
C PRO A 25 -23.18 18.40 -12.04
N SER A 26 -22.14 17.57 -12.06
CA SER A 26 -22.29 16.12 -11.96
C SER A 26 -22.88 15.65 -10.62
N LEU A 27 -22.93 16.51 -9.60
CA LEU A 27 -23.47 16.19 -8.27
C LEU A 27 -24.85 16.81 -8.03
N ASN A 28 -25.48 17.42 -9.05
CA ASN A 28 -26.82 18.01 -8.92
C ASN A 28 -27.91 16.99 -8.59
N HIS A 29 -27.69 15.71 -8.89
CA HIS A 29 -28.60 14.62 -8.53
C HIS A 29 -28.58 14.28 -7.03
N LEU A 30 -27.54 14.71 -6.29
CA LEU A 30 -27.44 14.45 -4.85
C LEU A 30 -28.23 15.48 -4.04
N SER A 31 -29.01 15.00 -3.07
CA SER A 31 -29.69 15.87 -2.11
C SER A 31 -28.68 16.65 -1.23
N PRO A 32 -29.08 17.79 -0.64
CA PRO A 32 -28.23 18.55 0.27
C PRO A 32 -27.65 17.70 1.42
N ASP A 33 -28.45 16.80 2.00
CA ASP A 33 -28.00 15.91 3.08
C ASP A 33 -26.96 14.90 2.60
N LYS A 34 -27.12 14.33 1.39
CA LYS A 34 -26.11 13.45 0.79
C LYS A 34 -24.82 14.21 0.51
N LYS A 35 -24.89 15.45 0.01
CA LYS A 35 -23.71 16.30 -0.20
C LYS A 35 -23.00 16.60 1.13
N LYS A 36 -23.74 16.92 2.18
CA LYS A 36 -23.18 17.16 3.53
C LYS A 36 -22.49 15.91 4.07
N SER A 37 -23.12 14.74 3.93
CA SER A 37 -22.55 13.45 4.33
C SER A 37 -21.26 13.11 3.56
N LEU A 38 -21.23 13.37 2.25
CA LEU A 38 -20.03 13.20 1.42
C LEU A 38 -18.89 14.09 1.91
N ILE A 39 -19.15 15.39 2.14
CA ILE A 39 -18.14 16.32 2.65
C ILE A 39 -17.65 15.89 4.04
N GLY A 40 -18.55 15.44 4.93
CA GLY A 40 -18.20 14.87 6.23
C GLY A 40 -17.19 13.72 6.07
N PHE A 41 -17.53 12.71 5.28
CA PHE A 41 -16.65 11.57 4.99
C PHE A 41 -15.26 11.99 4.46
N LEU A 42 -15.21 12.94 3.52
CA LEU A 42 -13.95 13.40 2.93
C LEU A 42 -13.10 14.21 3.92
N THR A 43 -13.73 14.91 4.86
CA THR A 43 -13.02 15.76 5.83
C THR A 43 -12.60 15.02 7.10
N GLU A 44 -13.21 13.88 7.40
CA GLU A 44 -12.87 13.02 8.53
C GLU A 44 -11.67 12.09 8.26
N GLN A 45 -11.05 12.17 7.09
CA GLN A 45 -9.87 11.37 6.73
C GLN A 45 -8.66 11.79 7.59
N LYS A 46 -8.25 10.91 8.51
CA LYS A 46 -7.10 11.16 9.43
C LYS A 46 -5.82 10.49 8.97
N ASP A 47 -5.92 9.39 8.21
CA ASP A 47 -4.76 8.64 7.77
C ASP A 47 -4.12 9.36 6.57
N GLY A 48 -2.92 9.90 6.77
CA GLY A 48 -2.16 10.55 5.70
C GLY A 48 -1.72 9.56 4.62
N LEU A 49 -1.57 10.05 3.38
CA LEU A 49 -0.99 9.24 2.33
C LEU A 49 0.47 8.90 2.68
N ILE A 50 0.78 7.62 2.87
CA ILE A 50 2.15 7.16 3.15
C ILE A 50 3.00 7.37 1.90
N VAL A 51 3.87 8.38 1.95
CA VAL A 51 4.88 8.63 0.91
C VAL A 51 6.17 7.94 1.31
N LEU A 52 6.43 6.86 0.60
CA LEU A 52 7.71 6.18 0.58
C LEU A 52 8.71 7.07 -0.22
N ASP A 53 9.65 7.69 0.50
CA ASP A 53 10.66 8.61 -0.06
C ASP A 53 11.59 7.95 -1.10
N LYS A 54 11.81 8.65 -2.22
CA LYS A 54 12.45 8.12 -3.43
C LYS A 54 13.76 8.81 -3.80
N SER A 55 14.12 9.96 -3.22
CA SER A 55 15.07 10.87 -3.85
C SER A 55 16.47 10.29 -4.07
N ASP A 56 16.92 9.44 -3.15
CA ASP A 56 18.33 9.06 -3.11
C ASP A 56 18.68 7.85 -3.97
N THR A 57 17.72 6.96 -4.24
CA THR A 57 18.02 5.64 -4.82
C THR A 57 18.40 5.74 -6.30
N GLN A 58 17.72 6.57 -7.10
CA GLN A 58 18.06 6.76 -8.51
C GLN A 58 19.39 7.50 -8.72
N ILE A 59 19.69 8.46 -7.85
CA ILE A 59 20.97 9.21 -7.89
C ILE A 59 22.12 8.25 -7.56
N ARG A 60 21.97 7.46 -6.49
CA ARG A 60 22.95 6.43 -6.12
C ARG A 60 23.14 5.37 -7.20
N LEU A 61 22.05 4.93 -7.84
CA LEU A 61 22.12 3.98 -8.94
C LEU A 61 22.93 4.53 -10.12
N ARG A 62 22.65 5.76 -10.56
CA ARG A 62 23.43 6.43 -11.63
C ARG A 62 24.90 6.57 -11.26
N ALA A 63 25.20 6.93 -10.01
CA ALA A 63 26.57 7.05 -9.53
C ALA A 63 27.30 5.69 -9.56
N LEU A 64 26.66 4.61 -9.12
CA LEU A 64 27.22 3.25 -9.16
C LEU A 64 27.49 2.79 -10.60
N THR A 65 26.53 2.99 -11.52
CA THR A 65 26.71 2.64 -12.93
C THR A 65 27.83 3.44 -13.58
N LYS A 66 27.93 4.74 -13.27
CA LYS A 66 29.01 5.59 -13.78
C LYS A 66 30.37 5.14 -13.26
N ALA A 67 30.49 4.88 -11.96
CA ALA A 67 31.73 4.41 -11.35
C ALA A 67 32.19 3.06 -11.94
N ALA A 68 31.26 2.14 -12.19
CA ALA A 68 31.57 0.88 -12.87
C ALA A 68 32.08 1.09 -14.30
N SER A 69 31.44 1.99 -15.05
CA SER A 69 31.86 2.34 -16.41
C SER A 69 33.26 2.97 -16.43
N ASP A 70 33.52 3.92 -15.51
CA ASP A 70 34.80 4.59 -15.40
C ASP A 70 35.91 3.59 -15.00
N ALA A 71 35.63 2.65 -14.10
CA ALA A 71 36.56 1.56 -13.74
C ALA A 71 36.89 0.65 -14.94
N LYS A 72 35.90 0.29 -15.77
CA LYS A 72 36.13 -0.47 -17.01
C LYS A 72 36.99 0.30 -18.02
N ARG A 73 36.71 1.59 -18.21
CA ARG A 73 37.48 2.45 -19.11
C ARG A 73 38.92 2.61 -18.64
N LEU A 74 39.13 2.77 -17.34
CA LEU A 74 40.46 2.86 -16.76
C LEU A 74 41.21 1.54 -16.91
N ALA A 75 40.59 0.40 -16.58
CA ALA A 75 41.19 -0.93 -16.78
C ALA A 75 41.58 -1.16 -18.24
N HIS A 76 40.73 -0.76 -19.19
CA HIS A 76 41.05 -0.86 -20.61
C HIS A 76 42.21 0.05 -21.02
N SER A 77 42.24 1.29 -20.51
CA SER A 77 43.34 2.22 -20.80
C SER A 77 44.69 1.69 -20.31
N LEU A 78 44.73 1.03 -19.14
CA LEU A 78 45.95 0.39 -18.65
C LEU A 78 46.42 -0.77 -19.55
N THR A 79 45.52 -1.48 -20.22
CA THR A 79 45.90 -2.54 -21.17
C THR A 79 46.48 -2.03 -22.49
N LEU A 80 46.33 -0.73 -22.79
CA LEU A 80 46.81 -0.10 -24.02
C LEU A 80 48.18 0.58 -23.85
N LEU A 81 48.73 0.59 -22.64
CA LEU A 81 50.04 1.18 -22.37
C LEU A 81 51.14 0.45 -23.15
N ASN A 82 52.08 1.21 -23.69
CA ASN A 82 53.22 0.65 -24.39
C ASN A 82 54.30 0.22 -23.38
N LYS A 83 55.32 -0.51 -23.86
CA LYS A 83 56.41 -1.03 -23.00
C LYS A 83 57.14 0.08 -22.22
N HIS A 84 57.37 1.24 -22.85
CA HIS A 84 58.03 2.36 -22.20
C HIS A 84 57.22 2.92 -21.03
N ASP A 85 55.90 3.08 -21.22
CA ASP A 85 54.99 3.55 -20.16
C ASP A 85 54.92 2.56 -18.98
N ILE A 86 54.97 1.25 -19.27
CA ILE A 86 55.00 0.19 -18.26
C ILE A 86 56.31 0.22 -17.47
N ASP A 87 57.45 0.38 -18.16
CA ASP A 87 58.77 0.45 -17.52
C ASP A 87 58.87 1.67 -16.60
N VAL A 88 58.37 2.84 -17.04
CA VAL A 88 58.26 4.06 -16.21
C VAL A 88 57.35 3.83 -15.01
N PHE A 89 56.18 3.22 -15.21
CA PHE A 89 55.25 2.91 -14.12
C PHE A 89 55.91 2.03 -13.04
N ASN A 90 56.62 0.98 -13.45
CA ASN A 90 57.28 0.03 -12.56
C ASN A 90 58.44 0.66 -11.78
N LEU A 91 59.23 1.54 -12.42
CA LEU A 91 60.27 2.32 -11.75
C LEU A 91 59.71 3.25 -10.66
N THR A 92 58.51 3.80 -10.89
CA THR A 92 57.89 4.77 -9.97
C THR A 92 57.07 4.12 -8.86
N ASN A 93 56.66 2.85 -9.03
CA ASN A 93 55.76 2.12 -8.12
C ASN A 93 56.35 0.79 -7.62
N SER A 94 57.68 0.65 -7.57
CA SER A 94 58.38 -0.60 -7.26
C SER A 94 57.90 -1.33 -6.00
N ASP A 95 57.36 -0.59 -5.02
CA ASP A 95 56.88 -1.13 -3.74
C ASP A 95 55.33 -1.25 -3.64
N LYS A 96 54.58 -0.84 -4.68
CA LYS A 96 53.12 -0.68 -4.63
C LYS A 96 52.40 -1.31 -5.84
N SER A 97 51.97 -2.56 -5.68
CA SER A 97 51.09 -3.36 -6.57
C SER A 97 51.41 -3.28 -8.07
N ASP A 98 51.67 -4.43 -8.71
CA ASP A 98 51.96 -4.46 -10.14
C ASP A 98 50.77 -3.93 -10.99
N LEU A 99 51.07 -3.39 -12.17
CA LEU A 99 50.10 -2.84 -13.11
C LEU A 99 49.02 -3.86 -13.49
N SER A 100 49.41 -5.13 -13.60
CA SER A 100 48.51 -6.27 -13.82
C SER A 100 47.50 -6.39 -12.68
N GLU A 101 47.95 -6.29 -11.42
CA GLU A 101 47.11 -6.35 -10.22
C GLU A 101 46.15 -5.15 -10.14
N ARG A 102 46.60 -3.94 -10.50
CA ARG A 102 45.70 -2.77 -10.57
C ARG A 102 44.62 -2.95 -11.63
N THR A 103 44.97 -3.53 -12.78
CA THR A 103 44.03 -3.79 -13.87
C THR A 103 42.99 -4.84 -13.47
N THR A 104 43.41 -5.93 -12.80
CA THR A 104 42.47 -6.94 -12.29
C THR A 104 41.58 -6.38 -11.19
N ASN A 105 42.12 -5.57 -10.29
CA ASN A 105 41.34 -4.90 -9.24
C ASN A 105 40.29 -3.94 -9.80
N LEU A 106 40.61 -3.18 -10.87
CA LEU A 106 39.63 -2.31 -11.53
C LEU A 106 38.51 -3.11 -12.21
N LYS A 107 38.83 -4.24 -12.85
CA LYS A 107 37.81 -5.14 -13.43
C LYS A 107 36.90 -5.73 -12.34
N LYS A 108 37.48 -6.16 -11.22
CA LYS A 108 36.74 -6.68 -10.06
C LYS A 108 35.84 -5.61 -9.46
N MET A 109 36.36 -4.40 -9.24
CA MET A 109 35.60 -3.26 -8.74
C MET A 109 34.42 -2.91 -9.66
N ALA A 110 34.61 -2.91 -10.98
CA ALA A 110 33.51 -2.68 -11.92
C ALA A 110 32.42 -3.74 -11.79
N GLN A 111 32.79 -5.02 -11.67
CA GLN A 111 31.86 -6.12 -11.51
C GLN A 111 31.10 -6.05 -10.17
N GLU A 112 31.78 -5.71 -9.07
CA GLU A 112 31.16 -5.52 -7.76
C GLU A 112 30.16 -4.36 -7.78
N LEU A 113 30.53 -3.21 -8.38
CA LEU A 113 29.65 -2.05 -8.51
C LEU A 113 28.42 -2.34 -9.39
N GLU A 114 28.58 -3.10 -10.48
CA GLU A 114 27.46 -3.57 -11.31
C GLU A 114 26.55 -4.52 -10.54
N THR A 115 27.13 -5.45 -9.78
CA THR A 115 26.36 -6.37 -8.92
C THR A 115 25.55 -5.60 -7.89
N ILE A 116 26.16 -4.62 -7.21
CA ILE A 116 25.47 -3.76 -6.24
C ILE A 116 24.37 -2.94 -6.94
N ALA A 117 24.64 -2.37 -8.10
CA ALA A 117 23.64 -1.61 -8.86
C ALA A 117 22.44 -2.50 -9.23
N GLN A 118 22.66 -3.74 -9.65
CA GLN A 118 21.60 -4.68 -10.03
C GLN A 118 20.71 -5.06 -8.83
N HIS A 119 21.30 -5.38 -7.68
CA HIS A 119 20.54 -5.61 -6.44
C HIS A 119 19.71 -4.38 -6.04
N ARG A 120 20.25 -3.17 -6.24
CA ARG A 120 19.53 -1.92 -5.98
C ARG A 120 18.38 -1.68 -6.96
N VAL A 121 18.47 -2.13 -8.22
CA VAL A 121 17.34 -2.09 -9.17
C VAL A 121 16.17 -2.93 -8.63
N GLU A 122 16.45 -4.13 -8.14
CA GLU A 122 15.45 -5.04 -7.58
C GLU A 122 14.78 -4.45 -6.34
N ASP A 123 15.57 -3.90 -5.41
CA ASP A 123 15.07 -3.16 -4.24
C ASP A 123 14.17 -1.99 -4.66
N THR A 124 14.58 -1.21 -5.66
CA THR A 124 13.82 -0.07 -6.18
C THR A 124 12.50 -0.53 -6.80
N SER A 125 12.49 -1.67 -7.49
CA SER A 125 11.29 -2.24 -8.10
C SER A 125 10.28 -2.72 -7.05
N ASN A 126 10.76 -3.38 -6.00
CA ASN A 126 9.96 -3.83 -4.86
C ASN A 126 9.41 -2.63 -4.08
N TYR A 127 10.22 -1.60 -3.90
CA TYR A 127 9.81 -0.34 -3.28
C TYR A 127 8.70 0.35 -4.08
N ALA A 128 8.88 0.48 -5.40
CA ALA A 128 7.89 1.06 -6.28
C ALA A 128 6.58 0.26 -6.30
N ARG A 129 6.65 -1.07 -6.15
CA ARG A 129 5.48 -1.93 -5.99
C ARG A 129 4.78 -1.68 -4.65
N LYS A 130 5.51 -1.65 -3.54
CA LYS A 130 4.97 -1.34 -2.20
C LYS A 130 4.31 0.04 -2.16
N ALA A 131 4.96 1.07 -2.71
CA ALA A 131 4.42 2.42 -2.78
C ALA A 131 3.14 2.50 -3.63
N ARG A 132 3.08 1.78 -4.75
CA ARG A 132 1.85 1.66 -5.56
C ARG A 132 0.74 0.96 -4.77
N MET A 133 1.05 -0.10 -4.05
CA MET A 133 0.08 -0.84 -3.23
C MET A 133 -0.49 0.04 -2.11
N LEU A 134 0.35 0.76 -1.37
CA LEU A 134 -0.10 1.67 -0.31
C LEU A 134 -1.00 2.78 -0.86
N ARG A 135 -0.67 3.34 -2.02
CA ARG A 135 -1.53 4.31 -2.71
C ARG A 135 -2.88 3.71 -3.13
N ALA A 136 -2.88 2.47 -3.62
CA ALA A 136 -4.10 1.77 -3.97
C ALA A 136 -4.98 1.52 -2.73
N LEU A 137 -4.38 1.10 -1.60
CA LEU A 137 -5.08 0.87 -0.34
C LEU A 137 -5.65 2.16 0.26
N TYR A 138 -4.91 3.27 0.18
CA TYR A 138 -5.43 4.59 0.57
C TYR A 138 -6.60 5.02 -0.32
N ALA A 139 -6.48 4.85 -1.64
CA ALA A 139 -7.51 5.24 -2.57
C ALA A 139 -8.77 4.36 -2.49
N TRP A 140 -8.62 3.09 -2.12
CA TRP A 140 -9.70 2.10 -2.12
C TRP A 140 -10.97 2.57 -1.39
N PRO A 141 -10.96 2.94 -0.08
CA PRO A 141 -12.16 3.39 0.62
C PRO A 141 -12.75 4.67 0.02
N LEU A 142 -11.90 5.56 -0.51
CA LEU A 142 -12.35 6.79 -1.17
C LEU A 142 -13.11 6.47 -2.45
N ILE A 143 -12.55 5.59 -3.31
CA ILE A 143 -13.18 5.21 -4.57
C ILE A 143 -14.49 4.44 -4.33
N THR A 144 -14.53 3.53 -3.37
CA THR A 144 -15.75 2.82 -2.97
C THR A 144 -16.84 3.82 -2.58
N LYS A 145 -16.52 4.80 -1.71
CA LYS A 145 -17.48 5.82 -1.31
C LYS A 145 -17.94 6.69 -2.47
N LEU A 146 -17.04 7.11 -3.37
CA LEU A 146 -17.44 7.85 -4.57
C LEU A 146 -18.46 7.08 -5.42
N GLN A 147 -18.29 5.76 -5.57
CA GLN A 147 -19.26 4.93 -6.29
C GLN A 147 -20.61 4.81 -5.56
N GLU A 148 -20.61 4.72 -4.23
CA GLU A 148 -21.85 4.76 -3.43
C GLU A 148 -22.65 6.06 -3.60
N TYR A 149 -21.95 7.18 -3.84
CA TYR A 149 -22.56 8.47 -4.17
C TYR A 149 -22.79 8.67 -5.68
N GLU A 150 -22.68 7.62 -6.49
CA GLU A 150 -22.87 7.66 -7.96
C GLU A 150 -21.93 8.65 -8.67
N ILE A 151 -20.78 8.95 -8.07
CA ILE A 151 -19.78 9.86 -8.62
C ILE A 151 -18.89 9.12 -9.61
N SER A 152 -18.91 9.55 -10.86
CA SER A 152 -18.04 9.02 -11.91
C SER A 152 -16.56 9.17 -11.54
N THR A 153 -15.82 8.06 -11.52
CA THR A 153 -14.37 8.00 -11.27
C THR A 153 -13.56 8.29 -12.55
N THR A 154 -14.12 9.09 -13.45
CA THR A 154 -13.44 9.57 -14.65
C THR A 154 -12.34 10.55 -14.27
N ILE A 155 -11.24 10.48 -15.03
CA ILE A 155 -10.07 11.33 -14.85
C ILE A 155 -9.91 12.25 -16.04
N ARG A 156 -9.35 13.43 -15.77
CA ARG A 156 -8.91 14.38 -16.80
C ARG A 156 -7.44 14.69 -16.57
N ASN A 157 -6.69 14.86 -17.65
CA ASN A 157 -5.25 15.17 -17.61
C ASN A 157 -4.94 16.60 -18.10
N ASP A 158 -5.95 17.37 -18.50
CA ASP A 158 -5.83 18.74 -19.01
C ASP A 158 -5.93 19.80 -17.90
N PHE A 159 -5.53 19.44 -16.68
CA PHE A 159 -5.42 20.40 -15.58
C PHE A 159 -4.14 21.22 -15.75
N ALA A 160 -4.25 22.54 -15.60
CA ALA A 160 -3.08 23.39 -15.52
C ALA A 160 -2.28 23.00 -14.26
N SER A 161 -1.00 22.65 -14.41
CA SER A 161 -0.06 22.53 -13.29
C SER A 161 0.34 23.92 -12.74
N THR A 162 -0.59 24.88 -12.81
CA THR A 162 -0.39 26.29 -12.49
C THR A 162 -1.05 26.56 -11.14
N SER A 163 -0.32 27.24 -10.26
CA SER A 163 -0.74 27.58 -8.91
C SER A 163 -1.85 28.63 -8.90
N ALA A 164 -2.87 28.47 -8.06
CA ALA A 164 -3.91 29.50 -7.86
C ALA A 164 -3.43 30.76 -7.11
N TYR A 165 -2.27 30.69 -6.46
CA TYR A 165 -1.71 31.81 -5.67
C TYR A 165 -0.32 32.16 -6.18
N VAL A 166 -0.15 33.38 -6.67
CA VAL A 166 1.16 33.95 -7.03
C VAL A 166 1.51 34.97 -5.95
N GLN A 167 2.44 34.62 -5.05
CA GLN A 167 3.13 35.64 -4.26
C GLN A 167 4.37 36.13 -5.03
N PRO A 168 4.68 37.45 -5.03
CA PRO A 168 5.68 37.99 -5.95
C PRO A 168 7.14 37.61 -5.62
N ASN A 169 7.47 37.16 -4.40
CA ASN A 169 8.84 37.24 -3.89
C ASN A 169 9.42 36.00 -3.17
N GLU A 170 8.76 34.84 -3.14
CA GLU A 170 9.35 33.65 -2.50
C GLU A 170 9.20 32.37 -3.33
N SER A 171 10.23 31.54 -3.27
CA SER A 171 10.31 30.26 -3.96
C SER A 171 9.27 29.26 -3.43
N VAL A 172 8.12 29.22 -4.10
CA VAL A 172 7.30 28.04 -4.41
C VAL A 172 6.66 27.34 -3.20
N GLN A 173 5.66 28.00 -2.59
CA GLN A 173 4.60 27.35 -1.81
C GLN A 173 3.27 27.51 -2.57
N TYR A 174 2.74 26.43 -3.15
CA TYR A 174 1.54 26.53 -4.00
C TYR A 174 0.49 25.46 -3.69
N LEU A 175 -0.77 25.89 -3.70
CA LEU A 175 -1.95 25.02 -3.69
C LEU A 175 -2.51 24.93 -5.14
N PRO A 176 -3.02 23.76 -5.57
CA PRO A 176 -3.54 23.58 -6.92
C PRO A 176 -4.71 24.52 -7.20
N ASP A 177 -4.86 24.98 -8.45
CA ASP A 177 -6.06 25.71 -8.84
C ASP A 177 -7.30 24.81 -8.82
N VAL A 178 -8.28 25.22 -8.01
CA VAL A 178 -9.57 24.55 -7.82
C VAL A 178 -10.50 24.79 -9.02
N GLN A 179 -10.37 25.93 -9.71
CA GLN A 179 -11.24 26.30 -10.83
C GLN A 179 -10.87 25.61 -12.14
N GLY A 180 -9.73 24.92 -12.20
CA GLY A 180 -9.34 24.12 -13.35
C GLY A 180 -10.31 22.98 -13.70
N ASN A 181 -10.04 22.34 -14.84
CA ASN A 181 -10.82 21.23 -15.44
C ASN A 181 -10.75 19.90 -14.65
N ALA A 182 -10.66 19.93 -13.32
CA ALA A 182 -10.68 18.74 -12.47
C ALA A 182 -12.09 18.15 -12.39
N THR A 183 -12.22 16.83 -12.45
CA THR A 183 -13.49 16.13 -12.30
C THR A 183 -13.97 16.14 -10.84
N ALA A 184 -15.26 15.90 -10.59
CA ALA A 184 -15.80 15.77 -9.24
C ALA A 184 -15.02 14.75 -8.38
N ALA A 185 -14.67 13.60 -8.95
CA ALA A 185 -13.87 12.58 -8.27
C ALA A 185 -12.46 13.09 -7.88
N MET A 186 -11.79 13.81 -8.79
CA MET A 186 -10.48 14.42 -8.51
C MET A 186 -10.59 15.43 -7.37
N ARG A 187 -11.60 16.31 -7.39
CA ARG A 187 -11.85 17.31 -6.33
C ARG A 187 -12.12 16.64 -4.98
N CYS A 188 -12.93 15.58 -4.95
CA CYS A 188 -13.20 14.82 -3.72
C CYS A 188 -11.94 14.20 -3.13
N ILE A 189 -11.10 13.57 -3.95
CA ILE A 189 -9.84 12.97 -3.49
C ILE A 189 -8.85 14.04 -3.04
N MET A 190 -8.82 15.20 -3.70
CA MET A 190 -8.04 16.34 -3.26
C MET A 190 -8.46 16.80 -1.86
N LEU A 191 -9.77 16.85 -1.57
CA LEU A 191 -10.28 17.24 -0.26
C LEU A 191 -9.89 16.22 0.82
N ALA A 192 -9.95 14.93 0.51
CA ALA A 192 -9.48 13.86 1.39
C ALA A 192 -7.98 13.98 1.69
N LEU A 193 -7.15 14.20 0.67
CA LEU A 193 -5.71 14.41 0.82
C LEU A 193 -5.38 15.65 1.65
N HIS A 194 -6.11 16.75 1.41
CA HIS A 194 -5.95 17.97 2.17
C HIS A 194 -6.30 17.75 3.65
N SER A 195 -7.42 17.06 3.91
CA SER A 195 -7.91 16.80 5.26
C SER A 195 -7.01 15.85 6.05
N SER A 196 -6.32 14.93 5.37
CA SER A 196 -5.33 14.04 5.97
C SER A 196 -3.94 14.66 6.15
N ASN A 197 -3.81 15.98 5.97
CA ASN A 197 -2.54 16.72 6.03
C ASN A 197 -1.46 16.12 5.10
N SER A 198 -1.88 15.56 3.96
CA SER A 198 -0.95 14.98 2.99
C SER A 198 -0.06 16.07 2.40
N LYS A 199 1.25 15.80 2.33
CA LYS A 199 2.23 16.71 1.73
C LYS A 199 2.15 16.64 0.21
N ASN A 200 2.48 17.75 -0.46
CA ASN A 200 2.56 17.84 -1.93
C ASN A 200 1.24 17.53 -2.65
N LEU A 201 0.21 18.36 -2.39
CA LEU A 201 -1.07 18.27 -3.08
C LEU A 201 -0.92 18.67 -4.55
N ASP A 202 -1.32 17.78 -5.47
CA ASP A 202 -1.28 18.00 -6.90
C ASP A 202 -2.40 17.19 -7.59
N TRP A 203 -2.94 17.72 -8.68
CA TRP A 203 -3.95 17.04 -9.49
C TRP A 203 -3.39 15.73 -10.08
N SER A 204 -2.11 15.68 -10.43
CA SER A 204 -1.48 14.44 -10.90
C SER A 204 -1.53 13.31 -9.85
N LEU A 205 -1.43 13.67 -8.56
CA LEU A 205 -1.56 12.72 -7.46
C LEU A 205 -2.98 12.18 -7.38
N THR A 206 -4.00 13.04 -7.49
CA THR A 206 -5.40 12.60 -7.49
C THR A 206 -5.69 11.63 -8.64
N VAL A 207 -5.18 11.92 -9.85
CA VAL A 207 -5.30 11.02 -11.01
C VAL A 207 -4.62 9.69 -10.75
N SER A 208 -3.40 9.70 -10.18
CA SER A 208 -2.69 8.48 -9.83
C SER A 208 -3.46 7.63 -8.82
N LEU A 209 -4.09 8.25 -7.82
CA LEU A 209 -4.89 7.53 -6.82
C LEU A 209 -6.13 6.91 -7.44
N ILE A 210 -6.85 7.63 -8.31
CA ILE A 210 -8.01 7.08 -9.02
C ILE A 210 -7.61 5.89 -9.89
N LYS A 211 -6.54 6.02 -10.68
CA LYS A 211 -6.03 4.94 -11.55
C LYS A 211 -5.63 3.69 -10.77
N LEU A 212 -5.12 3.85 -9.55
CA LEU A 212 -4.69 2.73 -8.71
C LEU A 212 -5.84 2.11 -7.91
N GLY A 213 -6.77 2.93 -7.40
CA GLY A 213 -7.88 2.49 -6.56
C GLY A 213 -9.02 1.85 -7.35
N LYS A 214 -9.33 2.36 -8.55
CA LYS A 214 -10.46 1.85 -9.37
C LYS A 214 -10.35 0.35 -9.69
N PRO A 215 -9.23 -0.17 -10.21
CA PRO A 215 -9.09 -1.60 -10.48
C PRO A 215 -9.22 -2.46 -9.22
N LEU A 216 -8.76 -1.95 -8.07
CA LEU A 216 -8.84 -2.67 -6.81
C LEU A 216 -10.29 -2.82 -6.35
N VAL A 217 -11.09 -1.75 -6.45
CA VAL A 217 -12.54 -1.81 -6.16
C VAL A 217 -13.24 -2.77 -7.11
N GLU A 218 -12.99 -2.67 -8.42
CA GLU A 218 -13.59 -3.56 -9.42
C GLU A 218 -13.26 -5.03 -9.15
N GLN A 219 -12.01 -5.35 -8.80
CA GLN A 219 -11.60 -6.71 -8.42
C GLN A 219 -12.32 -7.19 -7.16
N THR A 220 -12.44 -6.34 -6.12
CA THR A 220 -13.16 -6.72 -4.90
C THR A 220 -14.63 -7.01 -5.20
N VAL A 221 -15.31 -6.20 -6.01
CA VAL A 221 -16.71 -6.42 -6.39
C VAL A 221 -16.88 -7.75 -7.14
N ILE A 222 -15.98 -8.07 -8.07
CA ILE A 222 -15.99 -9.34 -8.81
C ILE A 222 -15.80 -10.52 -7.85
N GLN A 223 -14.83 -10.43 -6.93
CA GLN A 223 -14.55 -11.48 -5.94
C GLN A 223 -15.72 -11.69 -4.98
N THR A 224 -16.32 -10.60 -4.46
CA THR A 224 -17.49 -10.69 -3.58
C THR A 224 -18.69 -11.32 -4.29
N LYS A 225 -18.93 -10.97 -5.57
CA LYS A 225 -19.98 -11.58 -6.39
C LYS A 225 -19.73 -13.07 -6.62
N ALA A 226 -18.49 -13.46 -6.88
CA ALA A 226 -18.12 -14.87 -7.02
C ALA A 226 -18.34 -15.65 -5.72
N LEU A 227 -17.96 -15.08 -4.58
CA LEU A 227 -18.14 -15.68 -3.26
C LEU A 227 -19.62 -15.84 -2.90
N LEU A 228 -20.45 -14.83 -3.20
CA LEU A 228 -21.91 -14.91 -3.03
C LEU A 228 -22.52 -16.06 -3.85
N LYS A 229 -22.12 -16.21 -5.12
CA LYS A 229 -22.57 -17.34 -5.96
C LYS A 229 -22.17 -18.69 -5.37
N VAL A 230 -20.93 -18.82 -4.88
CA VAL A 230 -20.47 -20.06 -4.22
C VAL A 230 -21.29 -20.33 -2.97
N LYS A 231 -21.57 -19.30 -2.16
CA LYS A 231 -22.42 -19.41 -0.98
C LYS A 231 -23.83 -19.88 -1.35
N GLU A 232 -24.45 -19.32 -2.37
CA GLU A 232 -25.77 -19.74 -2.87
C GLU A 232 -25.78 -21.21 -3.29
N ILE A 233 -24.75 -21.66 -4.04
CA ILE A 233 -24.59 -23.06 -4.46
C ILE A 233 -24.38 -23.99 -3.25
N MET A 234 -23.60 -23.57 -2.25
CA MET A 234 -23.29 -24.37 -1.07
C MET A 234 -24.40 -24.39 -0.02
N THR A 235 -25.28 -23.39 0.01
CA THR A 235 -26.38 -23.26 0.99
C THR A 235 -27.22 -24.55 1.15
N PRO A 236 -27.72 -25.21 0.09
CA PRO A 236 -28.50 -26.44 0.24
C PRO A 236 -27.69 -27.59 0.87
N TYR A 237 -26.41 -27.74 0.51
CA TYR A 237 -25.53 -28.77 1.09
C TYR A 237 -25.22 -28.50 2.56
N VAL A 238 -24.96 -27.24 2.89
CA VAL A 238 -24.75 -26.81 4.28
C VAL A 238 -26.00 -27.05 5.11
N ASN A 239 -27.19 -26.77 4.57
CA ASN A 239 -28.45 -27.04 5.26
C ASN A 239 -28.71 -28.54 5.46
N GLN A 240 -28.42 -29.37 4.46
CA GLN A 240 -28.50 -30.83 4.60
C GLN A 240 -27.53 -31.36 5.67
N LEU A 241 -26.32 -30.82 5.72
CA LEU A 241 -25.33 -31.21 6.72
C LEU A 241 -25.73 -30.79 8.13
N HIS A 242 -26.25 -29.56 8.30
CA HIS A 242 -26.81 -29.11 9.59
C HIS A 242 -28.00 -29.97 10.01
N TYR A 243 -28.88 -30.33 9.09
CA TYR A 243 -30.01 -31.23 9.35
C TYR A 243 -29.55 -32.62 9.81
N ALA A 244 -28.60 -33.22 9.09
CA ALA A 244 -28.02 -34.51 9.46
C ALA A 244 -27.32 -34.46 10.83
N MET A 245 -26.60 -33.37 11.12
CA MET A 245 -25.98 -33.17 12.43
C MET A 245 -27.02 -33.04 13.55
N SER A 246 -28.11 -32.30 13.33
CA SER A 246 -29.22 -32.20 14.30
C SER A 246 -29.79 -33.56 14.64
N LEU A 247 -30.02 -34.41 13.63
CA LEU A 247 -30.51 -35.78 13.83
C LEU A 247 -29.52 -36.64 14.64
N THR A 248 -28.21 -36.46 14.45
CA THR A 248 -27.22 -37.19 15.25
C THR A 248 -27.11 -36.70 16.69
N VAL A 249 -27.38 -35.41 16.95
CA VAL A 249 -27.43 -34.85 18.31
C VAL A 249 -28.67 -35.36 19.04
N ASP A 250 -29.84 -35.34 18.38
CA ASP A 250 -31.07 -35.90 18.94
C ASP A 250 -30.94 -37.41 19.21
N ALA A 251 -30.23 -38.14 18.35
CA ALA A 251 -29.92 -39.55 18.56
C ALA A 251 -28.94 -39.78 19.72
N LEU A 252 -28.00 -38.87 19.97
CA LEU A 252 -27.07 -38.98 21.11
C LEU A 252 -27.78 -38.70 22.44
N GLU A 253 -28.64 -37.69 22.48
CA GLU A 253 -29.41 -37.30 23.68
C GLU A 253 -30.43 -38.38 24.06
N THR A 254 -31.11 -38.99 23.08
CA THR A 254 -32.04 -40.12 23.32
C THR A 254 -31.36 -41.42 23.73
N HIS A 255 -30.03 -41.56 23.54
CA HIS A 255 -29.26 -42.71 24.00
C HIS A 255 -28.55 -42.50 25.34
N THR A 256 -28.51 -41.28 25.87
CA THR A 256 -27.97 -40.99 27.21
C THR A 256 -29.00 -41.10 28.33
N ASP A 257 -30.30 -40.99 28.03
CA ASP A 257 -31.36 -41.06 29.05
C ASP A 257 -31.85 -42.49 29.36
N ASP A 258 -31.52 -43.49 28.53
CA ASP A 258 -31.96 -44.88 28.74
C ASP A 258 -31.01 -45.74 29.59
N LYS A 259 -30.03 -45.12 30.27
CA LYS A 259 -29.18 -45.81 31.26
C LYS A 259 -29.22 -45.16 32.64
N GLN A 260 -30.41 -45.06 33.22
CA GLN A 260 -30.56 -45.09 34.68
C GLN A 260 -31.49 -46.22 35.13
N TYR A 261 -30.86 -47.35 35.44
CA TYR A 261 -31.12 -48.22 36.59
C TYR A 261 -32.58 -48.62 36.90
N SER A 262 -33.06 -49.67 36.25
CA SER A 262 -33.92 -50.64 36.94
C SER A 262 -33.05 -51.62 37.73
N ASN A 263 -32.81 -51.30 39.01
CA ASN A 263 -32.64 -52.30 40.07
C ASN A 263 -32.69 -51.63 41.46
N ILE A 264 -33.92 -51.44 41.96
CA ILE A 264 -34.25 -51.63 43.38
C ILE A 264 -34.82 -53.06 43.42
N SER A 265 -34.01 -54.10 43.65
CA SER A 265 -33.56 -54.61 44.95
C SER A 265 -34.70 -54.89 45.91
N ASP A 266 -35.01 -56.18 46.09
CA ASP A 266 -35.39 -56.70 47.39
C ASP A 266 -34.56 -57.97 47.71
N ARG A 267 -33.60 -57.77 48.63
CA ARG A 267 -33.12 -58.67 49.69
C ARG A 267 -32.45 -60.02 49.34
N GLN A 268 -31.15 -60.14 49.65
CA GLN A 268 -30.69 -60.59 50.99
C GLN A 268 -29.17 -60.58 51.15
N ASN A 269 -28.75 -60.11 52.33
CA ASN A 269 -27.56 -60.45 53.13
C ASN A 269 -26.17 -60.05 52.60
N GLN A 270 -25.26 -59.44 53.37
CA GLN A 270 -25.22 -58.92 54.74
C GLN A 270 -23.90 -58.09 54.87
N PRO A 271 -23.69 -57.32 55.96
CA PRO A 271 -22.80 -56.17 56.03
C PRO A 271 -21.39 -56.53 56.56
N GLN A 272 -20.34 -55.73 56.33
CA GLN A 272 -19.91 -54.64 57.23
C GLN A 272 -18.71 -53.84 56.67
N PRO A 273 -18.38 -52.67 57.29
CA PRO A 273 -17.67 -51.52 56.69
C PRO A 273 -16.20 -51.47 57.13
N THR A 274 -15.30 -50.59 56.63
CA THR A 274 -15.15 -49.20 57.09
C THR A 274 -13.92 -48.51 56.44
N ARG A 275 -14.09 -47.19 56.21
CA ARG A 275 -13.12 -46.07 56.30
C ARG A 275 -11.84 -46.04 55.44
N LYS A 276 -11.85 -45.13 54.42
CA LYS A 276 -11.14 -43.81 54.33
C LYS A 276 -9.60 -43.73 54.57
N PRO A 277 -8.91 -42.72 54.02
CA PRO A 277 -8.43 -42.56 52.64
C PRO A 277 -6.90 -42.28 52.60
N ARG A 278 -6.26 -42.16 51.42
CA ARG A 278 -5.11 -41.26 51.11
C ARG A 278 -4.60 -41.59 49.71
N ALA A 279 -4.61 -40.62 48.80
CA ALA A 279 -3.61 -39.59 48.56
C ALA A 279 -2.58 -40.05 47.54
N VAL A 280 -2.46 -39.21 46.52
CA VAL A 280 -1.52 -39.24 45.42
C VAL A 280 -0.15 -38.86 45.99
N ASP A 281 0.86 -39.68 45.73
CA ASP A 281 2.24 -39.23 45.77
C ASP A 281 2.72 -38.98 44.34
N ASN A 282 3.48 -37.89 44.20
CA ASN A 282 4.47 -37.70 43.14
C ASN A 282 5.60 -38.72 43.30
#